data_AF-A0A662SGU2-F1
#
_entry.id   AF-A0A662SGU2-F1
#
_cell.length_a   1.000
_cell.length_b   1.000
_cell.length_c   1.000
_cell.angle_alpha   90.00
_cell.angle_beta   90.00
_cell.angle_gamma   90.00
#
_symmetry.space_group_name_H-M   'P 1'
#
loop_
_entity.id
_entity.type
_entity.pdbx_description
1 polymer ?
#
loop_
_entity_poly.entity_id
_entity_poly.type
_entity_poly.pdbx_seq_one_letter_code
_entity_poly.pdbx_strand_id
1 'polypeptide(L)'
;MADDGMEIGSHTVTHSPPAKLTRDELIYELKESKRILEERLGREVKWVSSPTGYYNKAIETIAKDLGYQAVCIGKFGVNGMNCDLFSLKRIAIRRSYSLSSFNALVGLQPVVISLHKVTDALRADLRKLLGIEVYGTIRRKLLGIFTDLV
;
A
#
# COMPACT_ATOMS: atom_id res chain seq x y z
N MET A 1 11.16 -7.42 18.65
CA MET A 1 10.44 -6.41 17.82
C MET A 1 9.10 -6.07 18.44
N ALA A 2 8.13 -6.99 18.44
CA ALA A 2 6.79 -6.71 18.97
C ALA A 2 6.78 -6.43 20.49
N ASP A 3 7.66 -7.09 21.25
CA ASP A 3 7.84 -6.84 22.68
C ASP A 3 8.72 -5.62 22.97
N ASP A 4 9.39 -5.09 21.95
CA ASP A 4 10.24 -3.90 22.02
C ASP A 4 9.50 -2.64 21.52
N GLY A 5 8.16 -2.69 21.45
CA GLY A 5 7.32 -1.55 21.08
C GLY A 5 7.10 -1.35 19.58
N MET A 6 7.55 -2.27 18.72
CA MET A 6 7.22 -2.21 17.29
C MET A 6 5.85 -2.81 16.99
N GLU A 7 5.09 -2.16 16.12
CA GLU A 7 3.82 -2.67 15.62
C GLU A 7 4.02 -3.67 14.47
N ILE A 8 3.28 -4.79 14.48
CA ILE A 8 3.34 -5.82 13.44
C ILE A 8 1.97 -5.92 12.77
N GLY A 9 1.84 -5.25 11.62
CA GLY A 9 0.64 -5.31 10.79
C GLY A 9 0.66 -6.42 9.74
N SER A 10 -0.51 -6.70 9.17
CA SER A 10 -0.70 -7.64 8.07
C SER A 10 -0.24 -7.06 6.73
N HIS A 11 0.22 -7.92 5.82
CA HIS A 11 0.55 -7.58 4.43
C HIS A 11 0.06 -8.63 3.42
N THR A 12 -1.06 -9.30 3.75
CA THR A 12 -1.58 -10.48 3.06
C THR A 12 -0.66 -11.71 3.18
N VAL A 13 -1.01 -12.82 2.54
CA VAL A 13 -0.26 -14.09 2.60
C VAL A 13 0.73 -14.18 1.45
N THR A 14 0.26 -14.00 0.21
CA THR A 14 1.07 -14.24 -1.00
C THR A 14 1.64 -12.96 -1.62
N HIS A 15 1.32 -11.79 -1.06
CA HIS A 15 1.67 -10.49 -1.64
C HIS A 15 1.08 -10.28 -3.06
N SER A 16 0.01 -11.03 -3.41
CA SER A 16 -0.69 -10.88 -4.68
C SER A 16 -1.39 -9.51 -4.80
N PRO A 17 -1.41 -8.86 -5.98
CA PRO A 17 -2.13 -7.61 -6.17
C PRO A 17 -3.63 -7.77 -5.89
N PRO A 18 -4.25 -7.01 -4.97
CA PRO A 18 -5.68 -7.11 -4.66
C PRO A 18 -6.61 -6.86 -5.85
N ALA A 19 -6.13 -6.13 -6.87
CA ALA A 19 -6.87 -5.88 -8.10
C ALA A 19 -6.93 -7.11 -9.03
N LYS A 20 -6.13 -8.15 -8.78
CA LYS A 20 -6.12 -9.41 -9.55
C LYS A 20 -6.82 -10.57 -8.85
N LEU A 21 -7.24 -10.37 -7.61
CA LEU A 21 -7.90 -11.41 -6.81
C LEU A 21 -9.41 -11.28 -6.95
N THR A 22 -10.08 -12.43 -6.95
CA THR A 22 -11.50 -12.53 -6.68
C THR A 22 -11.80 -12.10 -5.23
N ARG A 23 -13.09 -11.90 -4.93
CA ARG A 23 -13.52 -11.53 -3.57
C ARG A 23 -13.11 -12.59 -2.55
N ASP A 24 -13.30 -13.87 -2.86
CA ASP A 24 -13.04 -14.97 -1.93
C ASP A 24 -11.54 -15.18 -1.71
N GLU A 25 -10.72 -15.05 -2.75
CA GLU A 25 -9.26 -15.06 -2.62
C GLU A 25 -8.77 -13.89 -1.76
N LEU A 26 -9.33 -12.69 -1.94
CA LEU A 26 -8.96 -11.54 -1.12
C LEU A 26 -9.40 -11.70 0.34
N ILE A 27 -10.57 -12.31 0.60
CA ILE A 27 -11.00 -12.67 1.96
C ILE A 27 -10.01 -13.65 2.58
N TYR A 28 -9.62 -14.70 1.86
CA TYR A 28 -8.64 -15.67 2.32
C TYR A 28 -7.31 -15.00 2.66
N GLU A 29 -6.75 -14.22 1.73
CA GLU A 29 -5.49 -13.47 1.91
C GLU A 29 -5.48 -12.59 3.16
N LEU A 30 -6.58 -11.89 3.43
CA LEU A 30 -6.67 -10.98 4.58
C LEU A 30 -6.92 -11.72 5.89
N LYS A 31 -7.82 -12.71 5.87
CA LYS A 31 -8.22 -13.49 7.06
C LYS A 31 -7.09 -14.39 7.52
N GLU A 32 -6.43 -15.08 6.60
CA GLU A 32 -5.39 -16.03 6.94
C GLU A 32 -4.10 -15.34 7.39
N SER A 33 -3.72 -14.22 6.74
CA SER A 33 -2.61 -13.38 7.20
C SER A 33 -2.85 -12.87 8.63
N LYS A 34 -4.08 -12.39 8.93
CA LYS A 34 -4.47 -11.98 10.28
C LYS A 34 -4.32 -13.13 11.28
N ARG A 35 -4.94 -14.27 10.99
CA ARG A 35 -4.96 -15.46 11.86
C ARG A 35 -3.55 -15.95 12.20
N ILE A 36 -2.68 -16.10 11.20
CA ILE A 36 -1.30 -16.56 11.38
C ILE A 36 -0.51 -15.60 12.26
N LEU A 37 -0.66 -14.29 12.04
CA LEU A 37 0.06 -13.28 12.82
C LEU A 37 -0.45 -13.23 14.25
N GLU A 38 -1.77 -13.25 14.48
CA GLU A 38 -2.34 -13.23 15.83
C GLU A 38 -1.95 -14.47 16.64
N GLU A 39 -1.95 -15.65 16.01
CA GLU A 39 -1.49 -16.90 16.62
C GLU A 39 -0.03 -16.81 17.07
N ARG A 40 0.84 -16.21 16.24
CA ARG A 40 2.28 -16.10 16.54
C ARG A 40 2.62 -14.97 17.50
N LEU A 41 1.87 -13.87 17.47
CA LEU A 41 2.13 -12.68 18.28
C LEU A 41 1.41 -12.71 19.64
N GLY A 42 0.42 -13.60 19.80
CA GLY A 42 -0.42 -13.68 21.01
C GLY A 42 -1.26 -12.43 21.25
N ARG A 43 -1.46 -11.59 20.22
CA ARG A 43 -2.17 -10.31 20.30
C ARG A 43 -2.89 -10.01 18.99
N GLU A 44 -3.92 -9.16 19.06
CA GLU A 44 -4.71 -8.74 17.89
C GLU A 44 -3.87 -7.99 16.85
N VAL A 45 -4.11 -8.28 15.57
CA VAL A 45 -3.55 -7.53 14.43
C VAL A 45 -4.60 -6.58 13.88
N LYS A 46 -4.38 -5.29 14.11
CA LYS A 46 -5.37 -4.23 13.82
C LYS A 46 -5.20 -3.57 12.46
N TRP A 47 -4.03 -3.67 11.84
CA TRP A 47 -3.72 -2.94 10.61
C TRP A 47 -3.31 -3.87 9.48
N VAL A 48 -3.66 -3.50 8.25
CA VAL A 48 -3.18 -4.16 7.04
C VAL A 48 -2.64 -3.14 6.04
N SER A 49 -1.50 -3.45 5.43
CA SER A 49 -0.99 -2.72 4.28
C SER A 49 -1.38 -3.46 2.99
N SER A 50 -1.94 -2.75 2.02
CA SER A 50 -2.23 -3.30 0.69
C SER A 50 -0.91 -3.57 -0.06
N PRO A 51 -0.69 -4.77 -0.63
CA PRO A 51 0.54 -5.13 -1.33
C PRO A 51 0.60 -4.50 -2.72
N THR A 52 1.81 -4.44 -3.30
CA THR A 52 2.13 -4.05 -4.69
C THR A 52 1.71 -2.65 -5.18
N GLY A 53 0.97 -1.88 -4.38
CA GLY A 53 0.46 -0.55 -4.74
C GLY A 53 -0.68 -0.58 -5.77
N TYR A 54 -1.13 -1.76 -6.21
CA TYR A 54 -2.35 -1.95 -6.98
C TYR A 54 -3.52 -2.08 -6.01
N TYR A 55 -4.46 -1.16 -6.10
CA TYR A 55 -5.51 -1.01 -5.11
C TYR A 55 -6.85 -1.49 -5.69
N ASN A 56 -7.60 -2.21 -4.87
CA ASN A 56 -8.98 -2.60 -5.12
C ASN A 56 -9.80 -2.15 -3.92
N LYS A 57 -10.87 -1.38 -4.14
CA LYS A 57 -11.75 -0.88 -3.07
C LYS A 57 -12.36 -2.00 -2.22
N ALA A 58 -12.46 -3.22 -2.76
CA ALA A 58 -12.89 -4.40 -2.01
C ALA A 58 -12.03 -4.66 -0.76
N ILE A 59 -10.73 -4.33 -0.78
CA ILE A 59 -9.84 -4.51 0.39
C ILE A 59 -10.31 -3.71 1.59
N GLU A 60 -10.87 -2.52 1.37
CA GLU A 60 -11.32 -1.62 2.44
C GLU A 60 -12.50 -2.24 3.19
N THR A 61 -13.52 -2.66 2.44
CA THR A 61 -14.74 -3.27 2.99
C THR A 61 -14.43 -4.62 3.62
N ILE A 62 -13.68 -5.49 2.95
CA ILE A 62 -13.37 -6.83 3.47
C ILE A 62 -12.49 -6.72 4.72
N ALA A 63 -11.48 -5.83 4.74
CA ALA A 63 -10.65 -5.64 5.93
C ALA A 63 -11.50 -5.16 7.12
N LYS A 64 -12.44 -4.22 6.88
CA LYS A 64 -13.38 -3.77 7.90
C LYS A 64 -14.25 -4.92 8.43
N ASP A 65 -14.80 -5.74 7.53
CA ASP A 65 -15.64 -6.89 7.89
C ASP A 65 -14.86 -7.96 8.69
N LEU A 66 -13.56 -8.09 8.45
CA LEU A 66 -12.64 -8.98 9.19
C LEU A 66 -12.09 -8.36 10.48
N GLY A 67 -12.60 -7.20 10.89
CA GLY A 67 -12.23 -6.54 12.14
C GLY A 67 -10.85 -5.88 12.12
N TYR A 68 -10.28 -5.56 10.96
CA TYR A 68 -9.17 -4.60 10.92
C TYR A 68 -9.69 -3.20 11.28
N GLN A 69 -8.83 -2.38 11.88
CA GLN A 69 -9.12 -1.00 12.27
C GLN A 69 -8.66 0.02 11.23
N ALA A 70 -7.67 -0.32 10.40
CA ALA A 70 -7.19 0.55 9.32
C ALA A 70 -6.49 -0.22 8.19
N VAL A 71 -6.47 0.40 7.01
CA VAL A 71 -5.78 -0.10 5.81
C VAL A 71 -4.87 0.99 5.25
N CYS A 72 -3.59 0.66 5.09
CA CYS A 72 -2.61 1.50 4.41
C CYS A 72 -2.55 1.15 2.93
N ILE A 73 -2.81 2.11 2.05
CA ILE A 73 -2.78 1.91 0.60
C ILE A 73 -1.51 2.48 -0.04
N GLY A 74 -1.27 2.14 -1.31
CA GLY A 74 -0.12 2.61 -2.07
C GLY A 74 -0.27 4.02 -2.68
N LYS A 75 -1.35 4.75 -2.34
CA LYS A 75 -1.64 6.09 -2.87
C LYS A 75 -0.84 7.16 -2.14
N PHE A 76 -0.25 8.10 -2.89
CA PHE A 76 0.46 9.23 -2.28
C PHE A 76 -0.52 10.17 -1.57
N GLY A 77 -0.15 10.62 -0.37
CA GLY A 77 -0.86 11.71 0.28
C GLY A 77 -0.61 11.83 1.77
N VAL A 78 -1.22 12.89 2.32
CA VAL A 78 -1.24 13.24 3.74
C VAL A 78 -2.64 12.93 4.27
N ASN A 79 -2.70 12.34 5.46
CA ASN A 79 -3.95 12.02 6.14
C ASN A 79 -4.20 13.08 7.22
N GLY A 80 -5.41 13.63 7.27
CA GLY A 80 -5.86 14.53 8.34
C GLY A 80 -6.70 13.79 9.39
N MET A 81 -7.22 14.51 10.38
CA MET A 81 -8.01 13.91 11.48
C MET A 81 -9.27 13.16 11.00
N ASN A 82 -9.91 13.64 9.93
CA ASN A 82 -11.13 13.05 9.37
C ASN A 82 -10.85 12.19 8.12
N CYS A 83 -9.64 11.63 7.99
CA CYS A 83 -9.36 10.71 6.91
C CYS A 83 -10.11 9.39 7.08
N ASP A 84 -10.32 8.69 5.98
CA ASP A 84 -10.86 7.34 6.01
C ASP A 84 -9.74 6.36 6.39
N LEU A 85 -9.91 5.71 7.55
CA LEU A 85 -8.96 4.76 8.12
C LEU A 85 -8.74 3.53 7.23
N PHE A 86 -9.69 3.18 6.37
CA PHE A 86 -9.57 2.04 5.46
C PHE A 86 -8.97 2.43 4.10
N SER A 87 -8.48 3.67 3.96
CA SER A 87 -7.82 4.15 2.75
C SER A 87 -6.64 5.09 3.06
N LEU A 88 -5.90 4.82 4.13
CA LEU A 88 -4.79 5.64 4.59
C LEU A 88 -3.69 5.74 3.52
N LYS A 89 -3.42 6.98 3.12
CA LYS A 89 -2.39 7.31 2.12
C LYS A 89 -1.01 7.26 2.75
N ARG A 90 0.02 7.05 1.93
CA ARG A 90 1.42 6.97 2.40
C ARG A 90 2.35 7.82 1.55
N ILE A 91 3.39 8.35 2.17
CA ILE A 91 4.51 8.99 1.49
C ILE A 91 5.65 7.97 1.44
N ALA A 92 5.87 7.38 0.26
CA ALA A 92 6.97 6.45 0.06
C ALA A 92 8.30 7.20 0.04
N ILE A 93 9.18 6.90 1.01
CA ILE A 93 10.55 7.41 1.00
C ILE A 93 11.40 6.57 0.04
N ARG A 94 12.12 7.24 -0.86
CA ARG A 94 12.89 6.60 -1.93
C ARG A 94 14.37 6.83 -1.73
N ARG A 95 15.19 5.87 -2.17
CA ARG A 95 16.66 5.97 -2.16
C ARG A 95 17.18 7.22 -2.90
N SER A 96 16.47 7.68 -3.93
CA SER A 96 16.85 8.85 -4.71
C SER A 96 16.56 10.19 -4.01
N TYR A 97 15.90 10.19 -2.85
CA TYR A 97 15.60 11.43 -2.14
C TYR A 97 16.84 11.93 -1.40
N SER A 98 17.21 13.18 -1.67
CA SER A 98 18.17 13.92 -0.85
C SER A 98 17.56 14.21 0.52
N LEU A 99 18.42 14.56 1.50
CA LEU A 99 17.97 15.03 2.81
C LEU A 99 17.05 16.27 2.70
N SER A 100 17.32 17.17 1.74
CA SER A 100 16.45 18.32 1.48
C SER A 100 15.06 17.92 0.99
N SER A 101 14.98 16.92 0.10
CA SER A 101 13.71 16.37 -0.38
C SER A 101 12.95 15.67 0.74
N PHE A 102 13.65 14.91 1.58
CA PHE A 102 13.09 14.28 2.79
C PHE A 102 12.52 15.34 3.75
N ASN A 103 13.29 16.38 4.07
CA ASN A 103 12.85 17.46 4.96
C ASN A 103 11.64 18.21 4.39
N ALA A 104 11.59 18.44 3.09
CA ALA A 104 10.44 19.07 2.46
C ALA A 104 9.17 18.20 2.53
N LEU A 105 9.31 16.87 2.40
CA LEU A 105 8.20 15.93 2.55
C LEU A 105 7.72 15.83 4.00
N VAL A 106 8.64 15.71 4.97
CA VAL A 106 8.30 15.64 6.41
C VAL A 106 7.71 16.96 6.89
N GLY A 107 8.25 18.09 6.44
CA GLY A 107 7.71 19.43 6.71
C GLY A 107 6.44 19.76 5.92
N LEU A 108 5.90 18.80 5.15
CA LEU A 108 4.66 18.93 4.38
C LEU A 108 4.64 20.18 3.48
N GLN A 109 5.77 20.55 2.87
CA GLN A 109 5.86 21.76 2.05
C GLN A 109 4.81 21.74 0.93
N PRO A 110 3.92 22.74 0.84
CA PRO A 110 2.73 22.67 -0.02
C PRO A 110 3.03 22.37 -1.49
N VAL A 111 4.05 23.02 -2.06
CA VAL A 111 4.46 22.83 -3.46
C VAL A 111 4.94 21.40 -3.70
N VAL A 112 5.79 20.86 -2.81
CA VAL A 112 6.34 19.51 -2.93
C VAL A 112 5.24 18.45 -2.80
N ILE A 113 4.34 18.61 -1.83
CA ILE A 113 3.20 17.71 -1.64
C ILE A 113 2.26 17.77 -2.85
N SER A 114 2.00 18.96 -3.40
CA SER A 114 1.10 19.13 -4.55
C SER A 114 1.69 18.49 -5.81
N LEU A 115 2.97 18.69 -6.07
CA LEU A 115 3.68 18.06 -7.21
C LEU A 115 3.64 16.54 -7.11
N HIS A 116 3.89 15.97 -5.93
CA HIS A 116 3.82 14.53 -5.72
C HIS A 116 2.39 13.98 -5.87
N LYS A 117 1.36 14.71 -5.41
CA LYS A 117 -0.05 14.33 -5.63
C LYS A 117 -0.39 14.29 -7.13
N VAL A 118 0.02 15.31 -7.89
CA VAL A 118 -0.24 15.38 -9.34
C VAL A 118 0.47 14.24 -10.07
N THR A 119 1.75 14.01 -9.78
CA THR A 119 2.52 12.92 -10.42
C THR A 119 1.96 11.54 -10.09
N ASP A 120 1.50 11.31 -8.85
CA ASP A 120 0.84 10.05 -8.47
C ASP A 120 -0.50 9.86 -9.18
N ALA A 121 -1.30 10.93 -9.32
CA ALA A 121 -2.56 10.90 -10.06
C ALA A 121 -2.34 10.57 -11.54
N LEU A 122 -1.41 11.27 -12.21
CA LEU A 122 -1.04 10.98 -13.61
C LEU A 122 -0.57 9.54 -13.78
N ARG A 123 0.23 9.04 -12.83
CA ARG A 123 0.69 7.65 -12.85
C ARG A 123 -0.47 6.66 -12.69
N ALA A 124 -1.43 6.96 -11.81
CA ALA A 124 -2.61 6.13 -11.62
C ALA A 124 -3.49 6.10 -12.88
N ASP A 125 -3.64 7.22 -13.57
CA ASP A 125 -4.44 7.29 -14.80
C ASP A 125 -3.75 6.56 -15.96
N LEU A 126 -2.42 6.72 -16.12
CA LEU A 126 -1.65 5.92 -17.08
C LEU A 126 -1.78 4.41 -16.83
N ARG A 127 -1.78 3.99 -15.57
CA ARG A 127 -1.99 2.58 -15.20
C ARG A 127 -3.39 2.08 -15.58
N LYS A 128 -4.42 2.90 -15.38
CA LYS A 128 -5.80 2.55 -15.76
C LYS A 128 -5.94 2.44 -17.28
N LEU A 129 -5.37 3.39 -18.02
CA LEU A 129 -5.44 3.43 -19.47
C LEU A 129 -4.70 2.26 -20.14
N LEU A 130 -3.51 1.93 -19.64
CA LEU A 130 -2.68 0.88 -20.24
C LEU A 130 -3.00 -0.53 -19.72
N GLY A 131 -3.68 -0.63 -18.58
CA GLY A 131 -3.82 -1.88 -17.85
C GLY A 131 -2.54 -2.28 -17.10
N ILE A 132 -2.71 -3.16 -16.11
CA ILE A 132 -1.65 -3.51 -15.14
C ILE A 132 -0.43 -4.15 -15.83
N GLU A 133 -0.66 -5.00 -16.82
CA GLU A 133 0.38 -5.81 -17.47
C GLU A 133 1.26 -4.99 -18.42
N VAL A 134 0.63 -4.22 -19.31
CA VAL A 134 1.33 -3.34 -20.25
C VAL A 134 2.11 -2.26 -19.49
N TYR A 135 1.47 -1.61 -18.51
CA TYR A 135 2.14 -0.63 -17.66
C TYR A 135 3.35 -1.24 -16.92
N GLY A 136 3.18 -2.45 -16.36
CA GLY A 136 4.25 -3.17 -15.68
C GLY A 136 5.45 -3.44 -16.58
N THR A 137 5.19 -3.89 -17.82
CA THR A 137 6.23 -4.18 -18.82
C THR A 137 6.98 -2.93 -19.25
N ILE A 138 6.27 -1.84 -19.57
CA ILE A 138 6.89 -0.56 -19.93
C ILE A 138 7.76 -0.05 -18.78
N ARG A 139 7.22 -0.06 -17.56
CA ARG A 139 7.94 0.39 -16.37
C ARG A 139 9.22 -0.41 -16.13
N ARG A 140 9.18 -1.74 -16.27
CA ARG A 140 10.37 -2.60 -16.10
C ARG A 140 11.47 -2.26 -17.11
N LYS A 141 11.11 -2.12 -18.39
CA LYS A 141 12.03 -1.70 -19.45
C LYS A 141 12.66 -0.35 -19.16
N LEU A 142 11.86 0.65 -18.76
CA LEU A 142 12.36 1.99 -18.45
C LEU A 142 13.27 2.04 -17.21
N LEU A 143 13.02 1.20 -16.21
CA LEU A 143 13.83 1.14 -15.00
C LEU A 143 15.07 0.24 -15.13
N GLY A 144 15.27 -0.41 -16.29
CA GLY A 144 16.35 -1.38 -16.48
C GLY A 144 16.24 -2.61 -15.57
N ILE A 145 15.07 -2.88 -15.00
CA ILE A 145 14.82 -4.03 -14.14
C ILE A 145 14.36 -5.18 -15.05
N PHE A 146 15.31 -5.86 -15.67
CA PHE A 146 15.11 -7.18 -16.28
C PHE A 146 15.44 -8.22 -15.22
N THR A 147 14.42 -8.72 -14.54
CA THR A 147 14.55 -9.94 -13.73
C THR A 147 13.33 -10.82 -13.96
N ASP A 148 13.64 -12.07 -14.24
CA ASP A 148 12.72 -13.20 -14.34
C ASP A 148 11.93 -13.41 -13.03
N LEU A 149 10.65 -13.72 -13.21
CA LEU A 149 9.73 -14.53 -12.38
C LEU A 149 9.34 -14.12 -10.93
N VAL A 150 8.09 -14.56 -10.67
CA VAL A 150 7.32 -14.72 -9.41
C VAL A 150 6.60 -13.48 -8.87
#